data_AF-A0A939VEX6-F1
#
_entry.id   AF-A0A939VEX6-F1
#
_cell.length_a   1.000
_cell.length_b   1.000
_cell.length_c   1.000
_cell.angle_alpha   90.00
_cell.angle_beta   90.00
_cell.angle_gamma   90.00
#
_symmetry.space_group_name_H-M   'P 1'
#
loop_
_entity.id
_entity.type
_entity.pdbx_description
1 polymer ?
#
loop_
_entity_poly.entity_id
_entity_poly.type
_entity_poly.pdbx_seq_one_letter_code
_entity_poly.pdbx_strand_id
1 'polypeptide(L)'
;MNAKRLLGYTVAIILLALPIVFSGCKKGDEDPFLTFRSRKARLCGTWTVSNLNSEIVRKENNISTKTVTTVEDGSWKQVITIPSSDSTRTLTGKIAIDPGQEEGTYTFFFDKNGVAKMVYKYEFDEDQSGEDDDASVIHRTEVTEEMTGSWEFLSGIDNEYKNKERIAFIIEEQKTTTKVSEIISSDDEGGAVIPRTISTNVASDRYAKGELSIVYNIVELRNKEVKLHQDVNRFHLSAQNTTSETYQENGHEDLTLKLRK
;
A
#
# COMPACT_ATOMS: atom_id res chain seq x y z
N MET A 1 -41.45 -34.60 -32.13
CA MET A 1 -40.94 -33.32 -31.59
C MET A 1 -39.97 -32.74 -32.61
N ASN A 2 -40.15 -31.49 -33.04
CA ASN A 2 -39.35 -30.90 -34.14
C ASN A 2 -37.88 -30.76 -33.71
N ALA A 3 -36.93 -31.36 -34.44
CA ALA A 3 -35.50 -31.36 -34.10
C ALA A 3 -34.94 -29.93 -33.88
N LYS A 4 -35.48 -28.94 -34.60
CA LYS A 4 -35.15 -27.51 -34.43
C LYS A 4 -35.57 -26.94 -33.07
N ARG A 5 -36.69 -27.42 -32.50
CA ARG A 5 -37.17 -27.01 -31.17
C ARG A 5 -36.34 -27.69 -30.08
N LEU A 6 -35.99 -28.96 -30.26
CA LEU A 6 -35.09 -29.68 -29.34
C LEU A 6 -33.72 -28.99 -29.26
N LEU A 7 -33.11 -28.65 -30.39
CA LEU A 7 -31.81 -27.94 -30.44
C LEU A 7 -31.86 -26.58 -29.73
N GLY A 8 -32.95 -25.82 -29.92
CA GLY A 8 -33.15 -24.54 -29.25
C GLY A 8 -33.23 -24.68 -27.72
N TYR A 9 -33.93 -25.70 -27.21
CA TYR A 9 -33.97 -25.97 -25.77
C TYR A 9 -32.61 -26.42 -25.23
N THR A 10 -31.84 -27.22 -25.97
CA THR A 10 -30.49 -27.64 -25.53
C THR A 10 -29.54 -26.45 -25.40
N VAL A 11 -29.55 -25.53 -26.38
CA VAL A 11 -28.71 -24.32 -26.32
C VAL A 11 -29.14 -23.40 -25.17
N ALA A 12 -30.45 -23.23 -24.93
CA ALA A 12 -30.97 -22.44 -23.83
C ALA A 12 -30.62 -23.03 -22.45
N ILE A 13 -30.68 -24.36 -22.30
CA ILE A 13 -30.29 -25.06 -21.07
C ILE A 13 -28.78 -24.94 -20.83
N ILE A 14 -27.95 -25.07 -21.86
CA ILE A 14 -26.50 -24.84 -21.75
C ILE A 14 -26.25 -23.39 -21.31
N LEU A 15 -26.90 -22.40 -21.95
CA LEU A 15 -26.77 -20.99 -21.57
C LEU A 15 -27.22 -20.68 -20.14
N LEU A 16 -28.30 -21.32 -19.66
CA LEU A 16 -28.76 -21.19 -18.28
C LEU A 16 -27.86 -21.91 -17.26
N ALA A 17 -27.19 -23.00 -17.67
CA ALA A 17 -26.34 -23.79 -16.78
C ALA A 17 -24.94 -23.19 -16.61
N LEU A 18 -24.42 -22.45 -17.60
CA LEU A 18 -23.10 -21.79 -17.53
C LEU A 18 -22.88 -21.01 -16.21
N PRO A 19 -23.76 -20.10 -15.74
CA PRO A 19 -23.50 -19.34 -14.52
C PRO A 19 -23.36 -20.20 -13.25
N ILE A 20 -23.97 -21.39 -13.21
CA ILE A 20 -23.96 -22.29 -12.03
C ILE A 20 -22.65 -23.09 -11.94
N VAL A 21 -22.05 -23.47 -13.07
CA VAL A 21 -20.80 -24.26 -13.08
C VAL A 21 -19.56 -23.41 -12.82
N PHE A 22 -19.63 -22.10 -13.10
CA PHE A 22 -18.48 -21.20 -13.01
C PHE A 22 -18.40 -20.40 -11.71
N SER A 23 -19.40 -20.47 -10.82
CA SER A 23 -19.32 -19.83 -9.51
C SER A 23 -18.20 -20.43 -8.64
N GLY A 24 -17.78 -21.67 -8.90
CA GLY A 24 -16.68 -22.34 -8.21
C GLY A 24 -15.27 -22.06 -8.73
N CYS A 25 -15.11 -21.31 -9.83
CA CYS A 25 -13.80 -20.98 -10.40
C CYS A 25 -13.25 -19.62 -9.95
N LYS A 26 -14.04 -18.82 -9.24
CA LYS A 26 -13.57 -17.55 -8.69
C LYS A 26 -12.65 -17.81 -7.51
N LYS A 27 -11.48 -17.16 -7.54
CA LYS A 27 -10.53 -17.17 -6.43
C LYS A 27 -10.85 -15.96 -5.56
N GLY A 28 -10.64 -14.73 -6.04
CA GLY A 28 -11.13 -13.54 -5.34
C GLY A 28 -12.65 -13.38 -5.44
N ASP A 29 -13.27 -12.78 -4.42
CA ASP A 29 -14.73 -12.54 -4.38
C ASP A 29 -15.20 -11.66 -5.54
N GLU A 30 -14.39 -10.67 -5.91
CA GLU A 30 -14.66 -9.73 -7.00
C GLU A 30 -13.97 -10.12 -8.31
N ASP A 31 -13.33 -11.29 -8.41
CA ASP A 31 -12.60 -11.69 -9.62
C ASP A 31 -13.52 -11.73 -10.87
N PRO A 32 -12.98 -11.33 -12.05
CA PRO A 32 -13.69 -11.50 -13.32
C PRO A 32 -14.05 -12.96 -13.57
N PHE A 33 -15.27 -13.18 -14.06
CA PHE A 33 -15.84 -14.51 -14.27
C PHE A 33 -15.04 -15.37 -15.28
N LEU A 34 -14.47 -14.75 -16.31
CA LEU A 34 -13.63 -15.43 -17.32
C LEU A 34 -12.38 -14.59 -17.60
N THR A 35 -11.21 -15.22 -17.48
CA THR A 35 -9.93 -14.62 -17.88
C THR A 35 -9.10 -15.66 -18.64
N PHE A 36 -8.60 -15.31 -19.83
CA PHE A 36 -7.71 -16.18 -20.61
C PHE A 36 -6.25 -16.18 -20.09
N ARG A 37 -5.91 -15.25 -19.19
CA ARG A 37 -4.58 -15.14 -18.57
C ARG A 37 -4.58 -15.77 -17.19
N SER A 38 -3.50 -16.50 -16.88
CA SER A 38 -3.30 -17.03 -15.53
C SER A 38 -3.18 -15.89 -14.51
N ARG A 39 -3.56 -16.15 -13.25
CA ARG A 39 -3.46 -15.16 -12.15
C ARG A 39 -2.03 -14.62 -12.00
N LYS A 40 -1.02 -15.49 -12.14
CA LYS A 40 0.40 -15.10 -12.17
C LYS A 40 0.70 -14.14 -13.32
N ALA A 41 0.27 -14.46 -14.53
CA ALA A 41 0.48 -13.59 -15.70
C ALA A 41 -0.28 -12.26 -15.60
N ARG A 42 -1.39 -12.22 -14.86
CA ARG A 42 -2.15 -10.99 -14.61
C ARG A 42 -1.53 -10.11 -13.53
N LEU A 43 -0.84 -10.69 -12.56
CA LEU A 43 -0.16 -9.97 -11.47
C LEU A 43 1.22 -9.43 -11.89
N CYS A 44 1.93 -10.11 -12.79
CA CYS A 44 3.25 -9.67 -13.23
C CYS A 44 3.16 -8.30 -13.92
N GLY A 45 4.07 -7.39 -13.56
CA GLY A 45 4.10 -6.02 -14.07
C GLY A 45 4.47 -5.02 -12.98
N THR A 46 4.51 -3.75 -13.35
CA THR A 46 4.61 -2.63 -12.42
C THR A 46 3.23 -2.03 -12.23
N TRP A 47 2.86 -1.82 -10.98
CA TRP A 47 1.59 -1.28 -10.57
C TRP A 47 1.82 -0.01 -9.78
N THR A 48 0.93 0.96 -9.96
CA THR A 48 0.89 2.21 -9.19
C THR A 48 -0.33 2.18 -8.27
N VAL A 49 -0.16 2.48 -7.00
CA VAL A 49 -1.26 2.61 -6.04
C VAL A 49 -2.06 3.85 -6.39
N SER A 50 -3.31 3.66 -6.80
CA SER A 50 -4.24 4.77 -7.05
C SER A 50 -5.08 5.13 -5.83
N ASN A 51 -5.31 4.16 -4.94
CA ASN A 51 -6.02 4.37 -3.70
C ASN A 51 -5.41 3.56 -2.56
N LEU A 52 -5.25 4.17 -1.39
CA LEU A 52 -4.95 3.53 -0.11
C LEU A 52 -5.95 4.03 0.92
N ASN A 53 -6.53 3.13 1.68
CA ASN A 53 -7.16 3.43 2.96
C ASN A 53 -6.56 2.52 4.03
N SER A 54 -5.86 3.10 4.99
CA SER A 54 -5.21 2.38 6.09
C SER A 54 -5.69 2.97 7.41
N GLU A 55 -6.16 2.12 8.31
CA GLU A 55 -6.52 2.49 9.67
C GLU A 55 -5.80 1.57 10.65
N ILE A 56 -4.81 2.12 11.36
CA ILE A 56 -3.96 1.40 12.30
C ILE A 56 -4.07 2.02 13.68
N VAL A 57 -4.36 1.20 14.68
CA VAL A 57 -4.29 1.57 16.09
C VAL A 57 -3.01 0.98 16.68
N ARG A 58 -2.07 1.84 17.03
CA ARG A 58 -0.86 1.50 17.77
C ARG A 58 -1.10 1.72 19.25
N LYS A 59 -0.80 0.74 20.08
CA LYS A 59 -0.78 0.84 21.54
C LYS A 59 0.64 0.67 22.04
N GLU A 60 1.16 1.66 22.73
CA GLU A 60 2.52 1.72 23.24
C GLU A 60 2.52 2.42 24.60
N ASN A 61 3.12 1.81 25.62
CA ASN A 61 3.22 2.39 26.98
C ASN A 61 1.88 2.91 27.55
N ASN A 62 0.79 2.17 27.34
CA ASN A 62 -0.61 2.53 27.69
C ASN A 62 -1.22 3.72 26.94
N ILE A 63 -0.51 4.31 25.98
CA ILE A 63 -1.05 5.30 25.06
C ILE A 63 -1.52 4.57 23.81
N SER A 64 -2.72 4.90 23.35
CA SER A 64 -3.24 4.46 22.07
C SER A 64 -3.21 5.61 21.08
N THR A 65 -2.72 5.35 19.89
CA THR A 65 -2.68 6.29 18.77
C THR A 65 -3.36 5.62 17.59
N LYS A 66 -4.40 6.25 17.06
CA LYS A 66 -5.05 5.85 15.81
C LYS A 66 -4.46 6.67 14.67
N THR A 67 -3.92 5.99 13.67
CA THR A 67 -3.42 6.60 12.45
C THR A 67 -4.29 6.16 11.28
N VAL A 68 -4.89 7.12 10.60
CA VAL A 68 -5.59 6.90 9.33
C VAL A 68 -4.76 7.48 8.21
N THR A 69 -4.31 6.66 7.27
CA THR A 69 -3.55 7.09 6.09
C THR A 69 -4.39 6.87 4.84
N THR A 70 -4.54 7.92 4.03
CA THR A 70 -5.28 7.87 2.77
C THR A 70 -4.41 8.33 1.61
N VAL A 71 -4.46 7.59 0.51
CA VAL A 71 -3.93 8.01 -0.79
C VAL A 71 -5.09 8.01 -1.78
N GLU A 72 -5.24 9.10 -2.52
CA GLU A 72 -6.24 9.19 -3.58
C GLU A 72 -5.68 10.02 -4.73
N ASP A 73 -5.50 9.38 -5.89
CA ASP A 73 -5.03 9.99 -7.13
C ASP A 73 -3.77 10.87 -6.94
N GLY A 74 -2.80 10.35 -6.17
CA GLY A 74 -1.52 11.00 -5.90
C GLY A 74 -1.54 11.99 -4.72
N SER A 75 -2.70 12.31 -4.15
CA SER A 75 -2.78 13.03 -2.87
C SER A 75 -2.46 12.07 -1.73
N TRP A 76 -1.78 12.57 -0.70
CA TRP A 76 -1.48 11.82 0.52
C TRP A 76 -1.98 12.57 1.74
N LYS A 77 -2.55 11.85 2.70
CA LYS A 77 -3.00 12.43 3.97
C LYS A 77 -2.85 11.41 5.09
N GLN A 78 -2.45 11.89 6.25
CA GLN A 78 -2.40 11.11 7.48
C GLN A 78 -3.06 11.88 8.62
N VAL A 79 -3.99 11.22 9.32
CA VAL A 79 -4.66 11.75 10.51
C VAL A 79 -4.26 10.89 11.69
N ILE A 80 -3.62 11.52 12.67
CA ILE A 80 -3.12 10.88 13.89
C ILE A 80 -3.97 11.39 15.05
N THR A 81 -4.70 10.50 15.70
CA THR A 81 -5.57 10.81 16.85
C THR A 81 -5.10 10.06 18.08
N ILE A 82 -4.99 10.76 19.22
CA ILE A 82 -4.74 10.19 20.54
C ILE A 82 -6.09 10.16 21.28
N PRO A 83 -6.79 9.02 21.35
CA PRO A 83 -8.16 8.98 21.88
C PRO A 83 -8.26 9.36 23.36
N SER A 84 -7.20 9.21 24.15
CA SER A 84 -7.21 9.56 25.56
C SER A 84 -7.23 11.07 25.83
N SER A 85 -6.86 11.89 24.84
CA SER A 85 -6.79 13.35 24.96
C SER A 85 -7.58 14.08 23.88
N ASP A 86 -8.31 13.35 23.03
CA ASP A 86 -8.97 13.84 21.82
C ASP A 86 -8.07 14.71 20.92
N SER A 87 -6.75 14.57 21.06
CA SER A 87 -5.78 15.35 20.29
C SER A 87 -5.65 14.76 18.90
N THR A 88 -5.73 15.60 17.87
CA THR A 88 -5.62 15.18 16.48
C THR A 88 -4.58 16.03 15.75
N ARG A 89 -3.69 15.38 15.01
CA ARG A 89 -2.76 16.01 14.06
C ARG A 89 -3.09 15.51 12.66
N THR A 90 -3.18 16.42 11.70
CA THR A 90 -3.40 16.09 10.29
C THR A 90 -2.18 16.53 9.49
N LEU A 91 -1.61 15.59 8.73
CA LEU A 91 -0.57 15.85 7.75
C LEU A 91 -1.17 15.65 6.37
N THR A 92 -0.90 16.59 5.46
CA THR A 92 -1.35 16.51 4.07
C THR A 92 -0.16 16.73 3.16
N GLY A 93 -0.11 15.98 2.08
CA GLY A 93 1.00 15.95 1.16
C GLY A 93 0.62 15.28 -0.15
N LYS A 94 1.61 14.75 -0.84
CA LYS A 94 1.41 14.05 -2.11
C LYS A 94 2.40 12.91 -2.28
N ILE A 95 2.02 11.95 -3.11
CA ILE A 95 2.93 10.93 -3.62
C ILE A 95 3.95 11.63 -4.52
N ALA A 96 5.24 11.42 -4.26
CA ALA A 96 6.30 12.01 -5.04
C ALA A 96 6.36 11.37 -6.44
N ILE A 97 6.78 12.14 -7.44
CA ILE A 97 6.95 11.66 -8.82
C ILE A 97 8.45 11.70 -9.15
N ASP A 98 9.00 10.56 -9.55
CA ASP A 98 10.41 10.51 -9.95
C ASP A 98 10.67 11.32 -11.23
N PRO A 99 11.85 11.95 -11.38
CA PRO A 99 12.17 12.73 -12.57
C PRO A 99 11.96 11.93 -13.88
N GLY A 100 11.20 12.51 -14.81
CA GLY A 100 10.89 11.87 -16.09
C GLY A 100 9.76 10.83 -16.05
N GLN A 101 9.03 10.73 -14.93
CA GLN A 101 7.82 9.90 -14.81
C GLN A 101 6.56 10.78 -14.78
N GLU A 102 5.44 10.21 -15.23
CA GLU A 102 4.11 10.85 -15.16
C GLU A 102 3.26 10.35 -13.98
N GLU A 103 3.62 9.20 -13.41
CA GLU A 103 2.89 8.54 -12.34
C GLU A 103 3.67 8.59 -11.01
N GLY A 104 2.93 8.69 -9.89
CA GLY A 104 3.50 8.72 -8.55
C GLY A 104 4.29 7.47 -8.18
N THR A 105 5.32 7.64 -7.35
CA THR A 105 6.18 6.56 -6.87
C THR A 105 5.60 5.93 -5.61
N TYR A 106 4.37 5.41 -5.71
CA TYR A 106 3.87 4.38 -4.81
C TYR A 106 3.55 3.14 -5.63
N THR A 107 4.52 2.22 -5.72
CA THR A 107 4.54 1.19 -6.76
C THR A 107 4.86 -0.20 -6.23
N PHE A 108 4.27 -1.19 -6.88
CA PHE A 108 4.53 -2.61 -6.69
C PHE A 108 5.00 -3.20 -8.00
N PHE A 109 6.14 -3.88 -7.99
CA PHE A 109 6.67 -4.61 -9.12
C PHE A 109 6.70 -6.10 -8.79
N PHE A 110 6.17 -6.90 -9.70
CA PHE A 110 6.19 -8.36 -9.63
C PHE A 110 6.70 -8.92 -10.95
N ASP A 111 7.80 -9.68 -10.90
CA ASP A 111 8.32 -10.34 -12.10
C ASP A 111 7.81 -11.80 -12.21
N LYS A 112 8.03 -12.40 -13.38
CA LYS A 112 7.63 -13.80 -13.66
C LYS A 112 8.44 -14.84 -12.89
N ASN A 113 9.62 -14.49 -12.38
CA ASN A 113 10.54 -15.37 -11.67
C ASN A 113 10.33 -15.33 -10.15
N GLY A 114 9.41 -14.50 -9.66
CA GLY A 114 9.12 -14.38 -8.23
C GLY A 114 9.90 -13.25 -7.54
N VAL A 115 10.54 -12.34 -8.28
CA VAL A 115 11.17 -11.12 -7.74
C VAL A 115 10.10 -10.05 -7.53
N ALA A 116 10.20 -9.35 -6.40
CA ALA A 116 9.26 -8.32 -6.00
C ALA A 116 9.99 -7.06 -5.53
N LYS A 117 9.40 -5.89 -5.84
CA LYS A 117 9.85 -4.60 -5.31
C LYS A 117 8.66 -3.72 -4.97
N MET A 118 8.67 -3.08 -3.81
CA MET A 118 7.75 -2.02 -3.43
C MET A 118 8.54 -0.73 -3.24
N VAL A 119 8.04 0.38 -3.77
CA VAL A 119 8.60 1.71 -3.52
C VAL A 119 7.48 2.64 -3.17
N TYR A 120 7.56 3.30 -2.01
CA TYR A 120 6.60 4.29 -1.56
C TYR A 120 7.32 5.59 -1.24
N LYS A 121 7.05 6.62 -2.04
CA LYS A 121 7.60 7.97 -1.86
C LYS A 121 6.49 8.98 -1.68
N TYR A 122 6.57 9.79 -0.64
CA TYR A 122 5.64 10.87 -0.40
C TYR A 122 6.36 12.07 0.21
N GLU A 123 5.77 13.24 0.04
CA GLU A 123 6.23 14.47 0.67
C GLU A 123 5.07 15.23 1.30
N PHE A 124 5.33 15.90 2.42
CA PHE A 124 4.40 16.79 3.09
C PHE A 124 5.12 17.99 3.69
N ASP A 125 4.39 19.07 3.85
CA ASP A 125 4.90 20.35 4.37
C ASP A 125 4.30 20.63 5.75
N GLU A 126 5.11 21.17 6.64
CA GLU A 126 4.69 21.64 7.95
C GLU A 126 5.11 23.09 8.14
N ASP A 127 4.15 23.94 8.51
CA ASP A 127 4.42 25.32 8.88
C ASP A 127 5.09 25.37 10.25
N GLN A 128 6.18 26.12 10.34
CA GLN A 128 6.96 26.34 11.57
C GLN A 128 7.08 27.83 11.90
N SER A 129 6.34 28.69 11.20
CA SER A 129 6.32 30.13 11.50
C SER A 129 5.73 30.39 12.89
N GLY A 130 6.35 31.30 13.62
CA GLY A 130 5.74 31.94 14.77
C GLY A 130 4.63 32.89 14.30
N GLU A 131 3.62 33.11 15.17
CA GLU A 131 2.48 33.99 14.86
C GLU A 131 2.91 35.45 14.52
N ASP A 132 4.10 35.87 14.96
CA ASP A 132 4.65 37.22 14.80
C ASP A 132 5.89 37.28 13.87
N ASP A 133 6.20 36.20 13.14
CA ASP A 133 7.39 36.16 12.30
C ASP A 133 7.15 36.85 10.94
N ASP A 134 8.05 37.77 10.56
CA ASP A 134 8.04 38.45 9.25
C ASP A 134 8.37 37.51 8.07
N ALA A 135 8.78 36.27 8.35
CA ALA A 135 9.14 35.27 7.36
C ALA A 135 8.39 33.95 7.62
N SER A 136 7.87 33.35 6.56
CA SER A 136 7.30 32.00 6.65
C SER A 136 8.40 30.96 6.55
N VAL A 137 8.42 30.02 7.49
CA VAL A 137 9.33 28.87 7.53
C VAL A 137 8.53 27.59 7.35
N ILE A 138 8.80 26.87 6.28
CA ILE A 138 8.16 25.59 5.97
C ILE A 138 9.20 24.47 6.06
N HIS A 139 8.88 23.42 6.82
CA HIS A 139 9.60 22.16 6.79
C HIS A 139 8.94 21.21 5.80
N ARG A 140 9.64 20.93 4.69
CA ARG A 140 9.27 19.86 3.76
C ARG A 140 9.94 18.55 4.16
N THR A 141 9.13 17.53 4.42
CA THR A 141 9.60 16.19 4.69
C THR A 141 9.35 15.30 3.48
N GLU A 142 10.40 14.71 2.92
CA GLU A 142 10.36 13.70 1.86
C GLU A 142 10.68 12.33 2.48
N VAL A 143 9.80 11.36 2.30
CA VAL A 143 9.99 9.97 2.76
C VAL A 143 10.07 9.04 1.55
N THR A 144 11.03 8.13 1.56
CA THR A 144 11.17 7.03 0.61
C THR A 144 11.31 5.73 1.36
N GLU A 145 10.38 4.81 1.16
CA GLU A 145 10.44 3.44 1.62
C GLU A 145 10.63 2.52 0.42
N GLU A 146 11.66 1.67 0.46
CA GLU A 146 11.92 0.66 -0.54
C GLU A 146 11.95 -0.70 0.14
N MET A 147 11.18 -1.65 -0.38
CA MET A 147 11.25 -3.06 0.01
C MET A 147 11.56 -3.89 -1.23
N THR A 148 12.53 -4.78 -1.13
CA THR A 148 12.84 -5.74 -2.19
C THR A 148 12.83 -7.15 -1.63
N GLY A 149 12.55 -8.11 -2.51
CA GLY A 149 12.61 -9.51 -2.15
C GLY A 149 11.89 -10.37 -3.17
N SER A 150 11.08 -11.30 -2.68
CA SER A 150 10.37 -12.26 -3.51
C SER A 150 8.86 -12.26 -3.24
N TRP A 151 8.10 -12.86 -4.15
CA TRP A 151 6.67 -13.01 -3.98
C TRP A 151 6.19 -14.41 -4.37
N GLU A 152 5.15 -14.85 -3.68
CA GLU A 152 4.45 -16.09 -4.01
C GLU A 152 2.96 -16.01 -3.69
N PHE A 153 2.16 -16.78 -4.42
CA PHE A 153 0.79 -16.99 -4.00
C PHE A 153 0.74 -18.06 -2.92
N LEU A 154 -0.04 -17.80 -1.88
CA LEU A 154 -0.29 -18.80 -0.85
C LEU A 154 -1.38 -19.78 -1.31
N SER A 155 -1.24 -21.04 -0.94
CA SER A 155 -2.20 -22.10 -1.24
C SER A 155 -2.12 -23.20 -0.19
N GLY A 156 -3.28 -23.63 0.34
CA GLY A 156 -3.37 -24.82 1.20
C GLY A 156 -2.74 -24.67 2.58
N ILE A 157 -2.63 -23.44 3.10
CA ILE A 157 -2.08 -23.17 4.44
C ILE A 157 -3.20 -23.21 5.51
N ASP A 158 -4.43 -22.85 5.13
CA ASP A 158 -5.63 -22.99 5.94
C ASP A 158 -6.84 -23.36 5.06
N ASN A 159 -7.95 -23.73 5.72
CA ASN A 159 -9.22 -24.04 5.05
C ASN A 159 -10.08 -22.80 4.82
N GLU A 160 -9.61 -21.61 5.24
CA GLU A 160 -10.36 -20.36 5.16
C GLU A 160 -10.19 -19.72 3.78
N TYR A 161 -9.00 -19.81 3.20
CA TYR A 161 -8.69 -19.22 1.90
C TYR A 161 -8.51 -20.27 0.80
N LYS A 162 -9.09 -20.00 -0.37
CA LYS A 162 -8.86 -20.82 -1.58
C LYS A 162 -7.46 -20.58 -2.15
N ASN A 163 -7.04 -21.49 -3.01
CA ASN A 163 -5.77 -21.45 -3.71
C ASN A 163 -5.57 -20.12 -4.48
N LYS A 164 -4.48 -19.40 -4.19
CA LYS A 164 -4.08 -18.10 -4.78
C LYS A 164 -5.04 -16.93 -4.47
N GLU A 165 -5.80 -17.01 -3.39
CA GLU A 165 -6.52 -15.85 -2.85
C GLU A 165 -5.61 -14.88 -2.11
N ARG A 166 -4.44 -15.34 -1.66
CA ARG A 166 -3.45 -14.52 -0.96
C ARG A 166 -2.13 -14.48 -1.69
N ILE A 167 -1.42 -13.37 -1.52
CA ILE A 167 -0.05 -13.17 -1.96
C ILE A 167 0.82 -12.82 -0.76
N ALA A 168 1.97 -13.46 -0.65
CA ALA A 168 3.03 -13.07 0.27
C ALA A 168 4.08 -12.28 -0.49
N PHE A 169 4.43 -11.11 0.03
CA PHE A 169 5.62 -10.35 -0.32
C PHE A 169 6.67 -10.65 0.75
N ILE A 170 7.67 -11.46 0.41
CA ILE A 170 8.75 -11.87 1.30
C ILE A 170 9.84 -10.81 1.20
N ILE A 171 10.05 -10.09 2.29
CA ILE A 171 10.99 -8.97 2.34
C ILE A 171 12.39 -9.53 2.61
N GLU A 172 13.35 -9.17 1.77
CA GLU A 172 14.77 -9.54 1.91
C GLU A 172 15.62 -8.31 2.23
N GLU A 173 15.17 -7.13 1.82
CA GLU A 173 15.76 -5.85 2.17
C GLU A 173 14.67 -4.80 2.31
N GLN A 174 14.76 -4.00 3.37
CA GLN A 174 13.96 -2.80 3.59
C GLN A 174 14.90 -1.61 3.76
N LYS A 175 14.56 -0.48 3.16
CA LYS A 175 15.30 0.76 3.29
C LYS A 175 14.33 1.92 3.42
N THR A 176 14.56 2.76 4.41
CA THR A 176 13.82 4.01 4.60
C THR A 176 14.80 5.17 4.52
N THR A 177 14.44 6.19 3.76
CA THR A 177 15.14 7.47 3.69
C THR A 177 14.16 8.58 4.02
N THR A 178 14.48 9.40 5.00
CA THR A 178 13.70 10.59 5.37
C THR A 178 14.60 11.80 5.22
N LYS A 179 14.19 12.75 4.40
CA LYS A 179 14.91 14.01 4.18
C LYS A 179 14.01 15.15 4.61
N VAL A 180 14.52 16.05 5.45
CA VAL A 180 13.82 17.26 5.86
C VAL A 180 14.56 18.46 5.27
N SER A 181 13.82 19.33 4.59
CA SER A 181 14.33 20.58 4.03
C SER A 181 13.54 21.76 4.57
N GLU A 182 14.25 22.85 4.83
CA GLU A 182 13.71 24.13 5.26
C GLU A 182 13.55 25.04 4.03
N ILE A 183 12.39 25.68 3.94
CA ILE A 183 12.01 26.63 2.89
C ILE A 183 11.64 27.92 3.61
N ILE A 184 12.44 28.98 3.42
CA ILE A 184 12.20 30.30 4.01
C ILE A 184 11.73 31.23 2.91
N SER A 185 10.57 31.86 3.11
CA SER A 185 10.06 32.91 2.21
C SER A 185 9.82 34.20 2.99
N SER A 186 10.43 35.28 2.53
CA SER A 186 10.24 36.65 3.03
C SER A 186 9.63 37.53 1.94
N ASP A 187 8.73 38.44 2.32
CA ASP A 187 7.99 39.30 1.39
C ASP A 187 8.88 40.26 0.56
N ASP A 188 10.11 40.51 1.01
CA ASP A 188 11.02 41.50 0.42
C ASP A 188 11.94 40.98 -0.70
N GLU A 189 11.99 39.66 -0.95
CA GLU A 189 12.90 39.08 -1.95
C GLU A 189 12.16 38.39 -3.11
N GLY A 190 12.15 39.03 -4.28
CA GLY A 190 11.70 38.44 -5.56
C GLY A 190 12.62 37.35 -6.14
N GLY A 191 13.40 36.68 -5.28
CA GLY A 191 14.33 35.61 -5.64
C GLY A 191 13.66 34.24 -5.65
N ALA A 192 14.26 33.29 -6.37
CA ALA A 192 13.84 31.89 -6.30
C ALA A 192 14.18 31.31 -4.92
N VAL A 193 13.17 30.82 -4.19
CA VAL A 193 13.37 30.15 -2.90
C VAL A 193 14.03 28.79 -3.12
N ILE A 194 15.25 28.61 -2.59
CA ILE A 194 15.98 27.34 -2.69
C ILE A 194 15.82 26.58 -1.37
N PRO A 195 15.23 25.37 -1.36
CA PRO A 195 15.14 24.55 -0.16
C PRO A 195 16.52 24.18 0.38
N ARG A 196 16.75 24.39 1.67
CA ARG A 196 17.96 23.95 2.37
C ARG A 196 17.69 22.64 3.09
N THR A 197 18.41 21.57 2.73
CA THR A 197 18.30 20.32 3.50
C THR A 197 18.89 20.51 4.90
N ILE A 198 18.10 20.21 5.92
CA ILE A 198 18.49 20.31 7.33
C ILE A 198 18.78 18.95 7.96
N SER A 199 18.14 17.88 7.47
CA SER A 199 18.45 16.52 7.91
C SER A 199 18.23 15.48 6.81
N THR A 200 18.97 14.38 6.91
CA THR A 200 18.74 13.18 6.11
C THR A 200 19.02 11.98 6.99
N ASN A 201 18.01 11.14 7.21
CA ASN A 201 18.12 9.90 7.96
C ASN A 201 17.90 8.74 7.00
N VAL A 202 18.79 7.74 7.08
CA VAL A 202 18.70 6.52 6.28
C VAL A 202 18.80 5.33 7.22
N ALA A 203 17.82 4.44 7.15
CA ALA A 203 17.81 3.16 7.85
C ALA A 203 17.67 2.04 6.81
N SER A 204 18.32 0.91 7.04
CA SER A 204 18.20 -0.25 6.17
C SER A 204 18.43 -1.53 6.95
N ASP A 205 17.55 -2.49 6.69
CA ASP A 205 17.57 -3.81 7.30
C ASP A 205 17.55 -4.88 6.21
N ARG A 206 18.21 -6.00 6.50
CA ARG A 206 18.24 -7.16 5.62
C ARG A 206 17.76 -8.38 6.38
N TYR A 207 16.99 -9.19 5.70
CA TYR A 207 16.31 -10.34 6.28
C TYR A 207 16.64 -11.59 5.49
N ALA A 208 16.75 -12.72 6.19
CA ALA A 208 16.77 -14.01 5.53
C ALA A 208 15.40 -14.29 4.91
N LYS A 209 15.34 -15.12 3.86
CA LYS A 209 14.06 -15.46 3.21
C LYS A 209 13.12 -16.13 4.21
N GLY A 210 11.90 -15.58 4.31
CA GLY A 210 10.87 -16.07 5.22
C GLY A 210 10.92 -15.47 6.63
N GLU A 211 11.91 -14.63 6.94
CA GLU A 211 11.99 -13.94 8.24
C GLU A 211 10.97 -12.80 8.36
N LEU A 212 10.78 -12.04 7.28
CA LEU A 212 9.80 -10.97 7.23
C LEU A 212 8.94 -11.10 5.96
N SER A 213 7.63 -11.01 6.11
CA SER A 213 6.70 -10.99 4.97
C SER A 213 5.47 -10.14 5.24
N ILE A 214 4.94 -9.57 4.17
CA ILE A 214 3.62 -8.91 4.15
C ILE A 214 2.67 -9.81 3.36
N VAL A 215 1.52 -10.12 3.93
CA VAL A 215 0.51 -10.96 3.28
C VAL A 215 -0.71 -10.13 2.95
N TYR A 216 -1.10 -10.14 1.68
CA TYR A 216 -2.32 -9.50 1.21
C TYR A 216 -3.35 -10.55 0.76
N ASN A 217 -4.60 -10.34 1.15
CA ASN A 217 -5.77 -10.92 0.52
C ASN A 217 -6.02 -10.21 -0.80
N ILE A 218 -6.16 -10.97 -1.88
CA ILE A 218 -6.44 -10.43 -3.22
C ILE A 218 -7.95 -10.44 -3.41
N VAL A 219 -8.58 -9.32 -3.05
CA VAL A 219 -10.02 -9.08 -3.22
C VAL A 219 -10.40 -9.19 -4.69
N GLU A 220 -9.61 -8.55 -5.55
CA GLU A 220 -9.83 -8.52 -6.99
C GLU A 220 -8.52 -8.53 -7.77
N LEU A 221 -8.46 -9.31 -8.85
CA LEU A 221 -7.37 -9.19 -9.83
C LEU A 221 -7.96 -9.13 -11.23
N ARG A 222 -7.76 -8.02 -11.93
CA ARG A 222 -8.07 -7.83 -13.36
C ARG A 222 -6.78 -7.77 -14.16
N ASN A 223 -6.87 -7.46 -15.46
CA ASN A 223 -5.69 -7.26 -16.30
C ASN A 223 -4.98 -5.92 -16.05
N LYS A 224 -5.68 -4.92 -15.52
CA LYS A 224 -5.18 -3.53 -15.36
C LYS A 224 -5.49 -2.94 -13.98
N GLU A 225 -6.07 -3.73 -13.08
CA GLU A 225 -6.43 -3.30 -11.74
C GLU A 225 -6.27 -4.48 -10.78
N VAL A 226 -5.76 -4.21 -9.58
CA VAL A 226 -5.69 -5.15 -8.47
C VAL A 226 -6.25 -4.46 -7.23
N LYS A 227 -7.08 -5.17 -6.46
CA LYS A 227 -7.49 -4.75 -5.12
C LYS A 227 -6.90 -5.72 -4.11
N LEU A 228 -6.19 -5.17 -3.14
CA LEU A 228 -5.57 -5.91 -2.05
C LEU A 228 -6.15 -5.44 -0.73
N HIS A 229 -6.29 -6.36 0.20
CA HIS A 229 -6.68 -6.11 1.58
C HIS A 229 -5.67 -6.79 2.51
N GLN A 230 -5.33 -6.15 3.61
CA GLN A 230 -4.49 -6.73 4.65
C GLN A 230 -5.06 -6.40 6.02
N ASP A 231 -5.22 -7.41 6.86
CA ASP A 231 -5.35 -7.21 8.30
C ASP A 231 -3.95 -6.99 8.90
N VAL A 232 -3.82 -5.94 9.70
CA VAL A 232 -2.61 -5.66 10.46
C VAL A 232 -2.83 -6.13 11.88
N ASN A 233 -1.97 -7.04 12.33
CA ASN A 233 -1.88 -7.48 13.72
C ASN A 233 -0.41 -7.75 14.03
N ARG A 234 0.28 -6.73 14.54
CA ARG A 234 1.71 -6.80 14.85
C ARG A 234 1.91 -6.63 16.34
N PHE A 235 2.85 -7.38 16.87
CA PHE A 235 3.32 -7.22 18.24
C PHE A 235 4.84 -7.13 18.20
N HIS A 236 5.38 -6.11 18.85
CA HIS A 236 6.81 -5.92 19.04
C HIS A 236 7.13 -5.84 20.52
N LEU A 237 8.21 -6.52 20.90
CA LEU A 237 8.82 -6.43 22.20
C LEU A 237 10.34 -6.50 22.03
N SER A 238 11.00 -5.41 22.36
CA SER A 238 12.45 -5.35 22.52
C SER A 238 12.75 -4.99 23.96
N ALA A 239 13.65 -5.71 24.60
CA ALA A 239 14.09 -5.41 25.96
C ALA A 239 15.61 -5.55 26.03
N GLN A 240 16.28 -4.47 26.45
CA GLN A 240 17.71 -4.44 26.71
C GLN A 240 17.96 -3.79 28.07
N ASN A 241 18.51 -4.56 29.02
CA ASN A 241 18.85 -4.11 30.37
C ASN A 241 17.75 -3.28 31.03
N THR A 242 17.87 -1.94 30.99
CA THR A 242 16.98 -0.96 31.64
C THR A 242 15.92 -0.36 30.73
N THR A 243 15.91 -0.70 29.45
CA THR A 243 15.00 -0.13 28.44
C THR A 243 14.22 -1.24 27.75
N SER A 244 12.90 -1.10 27.72
CA SER A 244 12.02 -1.94 26.93
C SER A 244 11.17 -1.08 26.00
N GLU A 245 11.05 -1.51 24.76
CA GLU A 245 10.08 -1.00 23.80
C GLU A 245 9.04 -2.09 23.55
N THR A 246 7.78 -1.77 23.77
CA THR A 246 6.69 -2.68 23.44
C THR A 246 5.56 -1.91 22.79
N TYR A 247 5.13 -2.41 21.65
CA TYR A 247 3.95 -1.90 20.99
C TYR A 247 3.15 -3.02 20.33
N GLN A 248 1.85 -2.77 20.20
CA GLN A 248 0.96 -3.59 19.41
C GLN A 248 0.27 -2.70 18.38
N GLU A 249 0.17 -3.17 17.15
CA GLU A 249 -0.57 -2.51 16.07
C GLU A 249 -1.68 -3.43 15.60
N ASN A 250 -2.91 -2.92 15.59
CA ASN A 250 -4.06 -3.61 15.02
C ASN A 250 -4.77 -2.70 14.03
N GLY A 251 -5.25 -3.24 12.92
CA GLY A 251 -5.92 -2.43 11.91
C GLY A 251 -6.06 -3.15 10.59
N HIS A 252 -6.23 -2.38 9.52
CA HIS A 252 -6.30 -2.90 8.17
C HIS A 252 -5.76 -1.91 7.14
N GLU A 253 -5.45 -2.42 5.96
CA GLU A 253 -5.09 -1.65 4.78
C GLU A 253 -5.83 -2.17 3.55
N ASP A 254 -6.47 -1.26 2.82
CA ASP A 254 -7.09 -1.51 1.52
C ASP A 254 -6.34 -0.74 0.44
N LEU A 255 -5.90 -1.44 -0.59
CA LEU A 255 -5.12 -0.89 -1.70
C LEU A 255 -5.83 -1.16 -3.02
N THR A 256 -5.92 -0.13 -3.86
CA THR A 256 -6.25 -0.29 -5.28
C THR A 256 -5.04 0.09 -6.11
N LEU A 257 -4.58 -0.84 -6.94
CA LEU A 257 -3.42 -0.71 -7.79
C LEU A 257 -3.84 -0.71 -9.26
N LYS A 258 -3.28 0.19 -10.06
CA LYS A 258 -3.48 0.25 -11.51
C LYS A 258 -2.19 -0.13 -12.23
N LEU A 259 -2.30 -0.85 -13.33
CA LEU A 259 -1.12 -1.22 -14.12
C LEU A 259 -0.49 0.06 -14.67
N ARG A 260 0.80 0.26 -14.35
CA ARG A 260 1.57 1.43 -14.80
C ARG A 260 1.66 1.42 -16.32
N LYS A 261 1.42 2.58 -16.93
CA LYS A 261 1.42 2.73 -18.40
C LYS A 261 2.81 2.61 -19.01
#